data_AF-A0AAV2W0Z3-F1
#
_entry.id   AF-A0AAV2W0Z3-F1
#
_cell.length_a   1.000
_cell.length_b   1.000
_cell.length_c   1.000
_cell.angle_alpha   90.00
_cell.angle_beta   90.00
_cell.angle_gamma   90.00
#
_symmetry.space_group_name_H-M   'P 1'
#
loop_
_entity.id
_entity.type
_entity.pdbx_description
1 polymer ?
#
loop_
_entity_poly.entity_id
_entity_poly.type
_entity_poly.pdbx_seq_one_letter_code
_entity_poly.pdbx_strand_id
1 'polypeptide(L)'
;MGITDNPQLDPRALKATSVKAEDPATPGSEPSTLKITAASSDPKMFTLPWEKPLATWPPELLVNLPRGISRHIVRFVHVGDEVYAMKEITRTVAEREYELLRQLQKLNLPTVQPIAVVTGRHDDSGEPLEAILVTKHLRFSMPYRALFARTLRPDTAERLIDALAVLMVRLHLAGFYWGDVSLSNVLFLKDADAFSAFLVDAETGDLQIELTSGQREYDIDLARTNIIGELMDLSSGELLPPDVDEISIGNRLVDRYHSLWSALTDTDNFSPNEMWKIEKRVNRLNELGFDVDELEMKTAEDGKRVLVRPRVVDAGYANRKLLRLTGLDVQENQARRLLNDLDAYRASSWRDGEDLEIVATDWMREVFEPTVRMIPREYRSQIEPAQFFHEVLDHRWYMAEKAGHDVPMAEAVQSYIKNVLPQYQLDTKTVNELNADADAGVVDDEYTYDDASNNSEHTAPATAHDDGYNPEDDPDAAVWAH
;
A
#
# COMPACT_ATOMS: atom_id res chain seq x y z
N MET A 1 30.61 -20.08 -23.39
CA MET A 1 30.40 -21.16 -22.40
C MET A 1 29.21 -20.74 -21.58
N GLY A 2 28.18 -21.60 -21.54
CA GLY A 2 26.83 -21.22 -21.12
C GLY A 2 26.70 -20.90 -19.64
N ILE A 3 26.01 -19.81 -19.36
CA ILE A 3 25.31 -19.58 -18.10
C ILE A 3 23.84 -19.77 -18.45
N THR A 4 23.29 -20.92 -18.09
CA THR A 4 21.84 -21.10 -18.03
C THR A 4 21.37 -20.38 -16.77
N ASP A 5 21.24 -19.05 -16.84
CA ASP A 5 20.38 -18.32 -15.93
C ASP A 5 18.95 -18.67 -16.34
N ASN A 6 18.45 -19.78 -15.81
CA ASN A 6 17.03 -20.04 -15.86
C ASN A 6 16.42 -19.07 -14.85
N PRO A 7 15.68 -18.03 -15.28
CA PRO A 7 15.24 -17.00 -14.35
C PRO A 7 14.17 -17.65 -13.47
N GLN A 8 14.54 -17.98 -12.24
CA GLN A 8 13.62 -18.50 -11.24
C GLN A 8 13.05 -17.31 -10.46
N LEU A 9 11.76 -17.37 -10.13
CA LEU A 9 11.13 -16.45 -9.19
C LEU A 9 12.01 -16.26 -7.94
N ASP A 10 12.02 -15.04 -7.40
CA ASP A 10 12.82 -14.70 -6.22
C ASP A 10 12.64 -15.79 -5.14
N PRO A 11 13.72 -16.41 -4.63
CA PRO A 11 13.66 -17.46 -3.62
C PRO A 11 12.85 -17.08 -2.36
N ARG A 12 12.69 -15.78 -2.08
CA ARG A 12 11.83 -15.27 -1.01
C ARG A 12 10.34 -15.51 -1.32
N ALA A 13 9.90 -15.27 -2.54
CA ALA A 13 8.52 -15.51 -2.98
C ALA A 13 8.18 -17.01 -2.98
N LEU A 14 9.09 -17.86 -3.46
CA LEU A 14 8.88 -19.33 -3.51
C LEU A 14 8.68 -19.98 -2.14
N LYS A 15 9.22 -19.38 -1.06
CA LYS A 15 9.04 -19.88 0.32
C LYS A 15 7.71 -19.42 0.96
N ALA A 16 6.89 -18.61 0.28
CA ALA A 16 5.67 -18.02 0.85
C ALA A 16 4.50 -18.99 1.02
N THR A 17 4.48 -20.07 0.23
CA THR A 17 3.37 -21.00 0.10
C THR A 17 3.21 -21.87 1.35
N SER A 18 2.06 -21.74 2.02
CA SER A 18 1.67 -22.62 3.13
C SER A 18 0.25 -23.15 2.99
N VAL A 19 -0.54 -22.55 2.10
CA VAL A 19 -1.82 -23.10 1.65
C VAL A 19 -1.48 -23.91 0.40
N LYS A 20 -2.11 -25.10 0.25
CA LYS A 20 -2.11 -25.76 -1.06
C LYS A 20 -3.23 -25.07 -1.81
N ALA A 21 -2.93 -24.05 -2.62
CA ALA A 21 -3.85 -23.64 -3.67
C ALA A 21 -4.17 -24.89 -4.49
N GLU A 22 -5.38 -25.42 -4.34
CA GLU A 22 -5.88 -26.45 -5.25
C GLU A 22 -6.05 -25.80 -6.63
N ASP A 23 -5.75 -26.57 -7.68
CA ASP A 23 -5.86 -26.13 -9.06
C ASP A 23 -7.29 -25.59 -9.30
N PRO A 24 -7.49 -24.34 -9.77
CA PRO A 24 -8.82 -23.75 -9.93
C PRO A 24 -9.76 -24.58 -10.82
N ALA A 25 -9.20 -25.46 -11.66
CA ALA A 25 -9.94 -26.42 -12.49
C ALA A 25 -10.47 -27.66 -11.72
N THR A 26 -10.16 -27.81 -10.43
CA THR A 26 -10.65 -28.92 -9.60
C THR A 26 -11.47 -28.35 -8.45
N PRO A 27 -12.81 -28.42 -8.49
CA PRO A 27 -13.64 -27.97 -7.37
C PRO A 27 -13.43 -28.93 -6.19
N GLY A 28 -12.49 -28.58 -5.30
CA GLY A 28 -12.34 -29.25 -4.03
C GLY A 28 -13.59 -29.00 -3.19
N SER A 29 -14.24 -30.07 -2.73
CA SER A 29 -15.43 -29.98 -1.88
C SER A 29 -15.22 -28.99 -0.74
N GLU A 30 -16.20 -28.13 -0.45
CA GLU A 30 -16.11 -27.20 0.67
C GLU A 30 -15.76 -27.93 1.97
N PRO A 31 -14.83 -27.38 2.77
CA PRO A 31 -14.46 -28.01 4.03
C PRO A 31 -15.67 -27.99 4.97
N SER A 32 -16.14 -29.19 5.35
CA SER A 32 -17.25 -29.39 6.30
C SER A 32 -17.04 -28.81 7.71
N THR A 33 -15.86 -28.25 7.99
CA THR A 33 -15.48 -27.72 9.30
C THR A 33 -14.69 -26.44 9.16
N LEU A 34 -14.92 -25.48 10.07
CA LEU A 34 -14.19 -24.22 10.14
C LEU A 34 -12.68 -24.45 10.15
N LYS A 35 -11.99 -23.84 9.19
CA LYS A 35 -10.54 -23.89 9.04
C LYS A 35 -9.98 -22.47 9.01
N ILE A 36 -9.12 -22.17 9.98
CA ILE A 36 -8.39 -20.90 10.05
C ILE A 36 -6.94 -21.18 9.67
N THR A 37 -6.50 -20.69 8.51
CA THR A 37 -5.09 -20.76 8.12
C THR A 37 -4.45 -19.41 8.39
N ALA A 38 -3.59 -19.33 9.42
CA ALA A 38 -3.02 -18.07 9.89
C ALA A 38 -1.49 -18.09 9.94
N ALA A 39 -0.86 -16.94 9.67
CA ALA A 39 0.58 -16.73 9.86
C ALA A 39 0.94 -16.41 11.33
N SER A 40 0.00 -15.80 12.06
CA SER A 40 0.05 -15.55 13.51
C SER A 40 -1.36 -15.64 14.07
N SER A 41 -1.57 -16.39 15.16
CA SER A 41 -2.89 -16.50 15.79
C SER A 41 -2.92 -15.82 17.15
N ASP A 42 -3.60 -14.67 17.24
CA ASP A 42 -4.15 -14.21 18.52
C ASP A 42 -5.28 -15.19 18.91
N PRO A 43 -5.25 -15.83 20.10
CA PRO A 43 -6.30 -16.74 20.54
C PRO A 43 -7.73 -16.15 20.47
N LYS A 44 -7.88 -14.82 20.55
CA LYS A 44 -9.17 -14.13 20.42
C LYS A 44 -9.80 -14.29 19.03
N MET A 45 -9.02 -14.60 17.99
CA MET A 45 -9.57 -14.95 16.67
C MET A 45 -10.54 -16.13 16.73
N PHE A 46 -10.29 -17.10 17.63
CA PHE A 46 -11.18 -18.27 17.77
C PHE A 46 -12.48 -17.97 18.51
N THR A 47 -12.64 -16.76 19.04
CA THR A 47 -13.83 -16.33 19.80
C THR A 47 -14.80 -15.46 18.99
N LEU A 48 -14.46 -15.18 17.74
CA LEU A 48 -15.29 -14.38 16.84
C LEU A 48 -16.49 -15.20 16.31
N PRO A 49 -17.62 -14.55 15.95
CA PRO A 49 -18.84 -15.22 15.52
C PRO A 49 -18.74 -15.66 14.05
N TRP A 50 -17.90 -16.66 13.78
CA TRP A 50 -17.65 -17.19 12.44
C TRP A 50 -18.90 -17.79 11.78
N GLU A 51 -19.89 -18.16 12.59
CA GLU A 51 -21.21 -18.65 12.19
C GLU A 51 -22.16 -17.58 11.67
N LYS A 52 -21.78 -16.30 11.67
CA LYS A 52 -22.62 -15.19 11.18
C LYS A 52 -22.03 -14.56 9.93
N PRO A 53 -22.83 -14.16 8.93
CA PRO A 53 -22.38 -13.31 7.82
C PRO A 53 -21.71 -12.04 8.34
N LEU A 54 -20.61 -11.60 7.73
CA LEU A 54 -19.76 -10.52 8.25
C LEU A 54 -20.53 -9.19 8.38
N ALA A 55 -21.48 -8.94 7.49
CA ALA A 55 -22.33 -7.76 7.54
C ALA A 55 -23.19 -7.65 8.82
N THR A 56 -23.51 -8.79 9.44
CA THR A 56 -24.39 -8.90 10.62
C THR A 56 -23.64 -8.98 11.95
N TRP A 57 -22.31 -8.85 11.92
CA TRP A 57 -21.50 -8.98 13.12
C TRP A 57 -21.83 -7.91 14.17
N PRO A 58 -21.75 -8.27 15.48
CA PRO A 58 -22.13 -7.36 16.55
C PRO A 58 -21.32 -6.05 16.54
N PRO A 59 -21.97 -4.87 16.65
CA PRO A 59 -21.29 -3.57 16.60
C PRO A 59 -20.17 -3.38 17.63
N GLU A 60 -20.24 -4.06 18.77
CA GLU A 60 -19.21 -4.03 19.82
C GLU A 60 -17.87 -4.65 19.41
N LEU A 61 -17.86 -5.49 18.37
CA LEU A 61 -16.62 -6.04 17.78
C LEU A 61 -16.07 -5.13 16.68
N LEU A 62 -16.91 -4.25 16.13
CA LEU A 62 -16.60 -3.43 14.96
C LEU A 62 -15.94 -2.12 15.36
N VAL A 63 -14.96 -1.71 14.56
CA VAL A 63 -14.29 -0.41 14.69
C VAL A 63 -14.79 0.51 13.59
N ASN A 64 -15.30 1.69 13.97
CA ASN A 64 -15.77 2.69 13.02
C ASN A 64 -14.59 3.49 12.43
N LEU A 65 -13.92 2.89 11.45
CA LEU A 65 -12.89 3.54 10.64
C LEU A 65 -13.44 3.82 9.23
N PRO A 66 -12.94 4.86 8.53
CA PRO A 66 -13.34 5.13 7.16
C PRO A 66 -12.90 3.97 6.25
N ARG A 67 -13.83 3.46 5.47
CA ARG A 67 -13.60 2.39 4.49
C ARG A 67 -13.52 2.96 3.08
N GLY A 68 -12.75 2.28 2.23
CA GLY A 68 -12.82 2.48 0.78
C GLY A 68 -14.08 1.82 0.22
N ILE A 69 -14.43 2.19 -1.01
CA ILE A 69 -15.47 1.49 -1.77
C ILE A 69 -14.94 0.10 -2.08
N SER A 70 -15.78 -0.92 -1.87
CA SER A 70 -15.46 -2.30 -2.24
C SER A 70 -16.71 -2.96 -2.76
N ARG A 71 -16.54 -3.85 -3.74
CA ARG A 71 -17.60 -4.73 -4.21
C ARG A 71 -17.99 -5.79 -3.15
N HIS A 72 -17.10 -6.03 -2.18
CA HIS A 72 -17.25 -7.07 -1.17
C HIS A 72 -17.53 -6.48 0.22
N ILE A 73 -18.08 -7.29 1.11
CA ILE A 73 -18.33 -6.86 2.50
C ILE A 73 -16.99 -6.75 3.24
N VAL A 74 -16.64 -5.52 3.64
CA VAL A 74 -15.45 -5.23 4.46
C VAL A 74 -15.84 -4.67 5.82
N ARG A 75 -15.26 -5.22 6.89
CA ARG A 75 -15.42 -4.75 8.27
C ARG A 75 -14.08 -4.68 9.00
N PHE A 76 -13.90 -3.65 9.83
CA PHE A 76 -12.77 -3.56 10.73
C PHE A 76 -13.15 -4.11 12.10
N VAL A 77 -12.38 -5.06 12.60
CA VAL A 77 -12.69 -5.83 13.82
C VAL A 77 -11.55 -5.69 14.83
N HIS A 78 -11.91 -5.47 16.09
CA HIS A 78 -10.94 -5.42 17.17
C HIS A 78 -10.60 -6.83 17.66
N VAL A 79 -9.32 -7.20 17.62
CA VAL A 79 -8.83 -8.50 18.05
C VAL A 79 -7.61 -8.29 18.94
N GLY A 80 -7.77 -8.51 20.24
CA GLY A 80 -6.71 -8.20 21.19
C GLY A 80 -6.52 -6.70 21.34
N ASP A 81 -5.28 -6.25 21.15
CA ASP A 81 -4.90 -4.83 21.10
C ASP A 81 -4.78 -4.33 19.64
N GLU A 82 -5.05 -5.19 18.66
CA GLU A 82 -4.89 -4.92 17.24
C GLU A 82 -6.25 -4.76 16.54
N VAL A 83 -6.23 -4.17 15.35
CA VAL A 83 -7.39 -4.06 14.47
C VAL A 83 -7.09 -4.81 13.18
N TYR A 84 -8.04 -5.61 12.71
CA TYR A 84 -7.95 -6.33 11.45
C TYR A 84 -9.03 -5.86 10.49
N ALA A 85 -8.71 -5.86 9.20
CA ALA A 85 -9.69 -5.74 8.14
C ALA A 85 -10.12 -7.15 7.73
N MET A 86 -11.42 -7.40 7.73
CA MET A 86 -12.02 -8.66 7.31
C MET A 86 -12.81 -8.41 6.04
N LYS A 87 -12.52 -9.18 4.99
CA LYS A 87 -13.14 -9.11 3.66
C LYS A 87 -13.82 -10.46 3.42
N GLU A 88 -15.15 -10.47 3.33
CA GLU A 88 -15.96 -11.68 3.08
C GLU A 88 -16.12 -11.88 1.57
N ILE A 89 -15.58 -12.99 1.05
CA ILE A 89 -15.43 -13.30 -0.39
C ILE A 89 -15.39 -14.80 -0.63
N THR A 90 -15.51 -15.18 -1.91
CA THR A 90 -15.40 -16.58 -2.33
C THR A 90 -14.10 -17.23 -1.89
N ARG A 91 -14.20 -18.50 -1.51
CA ARG A 91 -13.08 -19.28 -0.97
C ARG A 91 -11.85 -19.26 -1.88
N THR A 92 -12.04 -19.50 -3.17
CA THR A 92 -10.95 -19.56 -4.15
C THR A 92 -10.21 -18.23 -4.24
N VAL A 93 -10.96 -17.12 -4.26
CA VAL A 93 -10.41 -15.77 -4.27
C VAL A 93 -9.68 -15.47 -2.96
N ALA A 94 -10.26 -15.78 -1.80
CA ALA A 94 -9.64 -15.55 -0.50
C ALA A 94 -8.30 -16.30 -0.34
N GLU A 95 -8.25 -17.57 -0.75
CA GLU A 95 -7.04 -18.39 -0.67
C GLU A 95 -5.96 -17.85 -1.61
N ARG A 96 -6.31 -17.49 -2.86
CA ARG A 96 -5.40 -16.90 -3.84
C ARG A 96 -4.84 -15.55 -3.37
N GLU A 97 -5.71 -14.63 -2.97
CA GLU A 97 -5.34 -13.28 -2.52
C GLU A 97 -4.45 -13.36 -1.26
N TYR A 98 -4.77 -14.26 -0.32
CA TYR A 98 -3.93 -14.53 0.86
C TYR A 98 -2.52 -14.98 0.50
N GLU A 99 -2.38 -15.91 -0.43
CA GLU A 99 -1.08 -16.41 -0.88
C GLU A 99 -0.27 -15.33 -1.60
N LEU A 100 -0.93 -14.56 -2.47
CA LEU A 100 -0.29 -13.50 -3.25
C LEU A 100 0.21 -12.38 -2.34
N LEU A 101 -0.62 -11.88 -1.42
CA LEU A 101 -0.21 -10.90 -0.41
C LEU A 101 0.98 -11.41 0.43
N ARG A 102 1.05 -12.71 0.74
CA ARG A 102 2.19 -13.29 1.46
C ARG A 102 3.47 -13.29 0.62
N GLN A 103 3.38 -13.56 -0.67
CA GLN A 103 4.51 -13.47 -1.58
C GLN A 103 5.02 -12.03 -1.67
N LEU A 104 4.12 -11.06 -1.88
CA LEU A 104 4.45 -9.63 -1.97
C LEU A 104 5.10 -9.12 -0.66
N GLN A 105 4.61 -9.54 0.50
CA GLN A 105 5.23 -9.20 1.80
C GLN A 105 6.66 -9.75 1.92
N LYS A 106 6.94 -10.95 1.42
CA LYS A 106 8.31 -11.52 1.44
C LYS A 106 9.27 -10.79 0.49
N LEU A 107 8.73 -10.11 -0.52
CA LEU A 107 9.46 -9.21 -1.41
C LEU A 107 9.61 -7.80 -0.82
N ASN A 108 9.13 -7.56 0.41
CA ASN A 108 9.11 -6.24 1.06
C ASN A 108 8.36 -5.18 0.23
N LEU A 109 7.32 -5.60 -0.50
CA LEU A 109 6.46 -4.69 -1.23
C LEU A 109 5.45 -4.03 -0.27
N PRO A 110 5.07 -2.76 -0.54
CA PRO A 110 4.16 -2.01 0.32
C PRO A 110 2.73 -2.49 0.10
N THR A 111 2.36 -3.57 0.79
CA THR A 111 1.01 -4.14 0.77
C THR A 111 0.47 -4.28 2.18
N VAL A 112 -0.84 -4.49 2.33
CA VAL A 112 -1.42 -4.88 3.61
C VAL A 112 -0.90 -6.26 4.03
N GLN A 113 -0.69 -6.44 5.34
CA GLN A 113 -0.17 -7.70 5.86
C GLN A 113 -1.30 -8.74 5.95
N PRO A 114 -1.21 -9.89 5.25
CA PRO A 114 -2.19 -10.96 5.38
C PRO A 114 -1.96 -11.71 6.70
N ILE A 115 -3.02 -11.85 7.48
CA ILE A 115 -3.00 -12.52 8.79
C ILE A 115 -3.53 -13.93 8.67
N ALA A 116 -4.74 -14.08 8.12
CA ALA A 116 -5.39 -15.36 7.98
C ALA A 116 -6.35 -15.43 6.79
N VAL A 117 -6.69 -16.65 6.38
CA VAL A 117 -7.87 -16.97 5.59
C VAL A 117 -8.73 -17.96 6.37
N VAL A 118 -10.03 -17.68 6.45
CA VAL A 118 -11.01 -18.47 7.20
C VAL A 118 -12.00 -19.09 6.22
N THR A 119 -12.08 -20.42 6.19
CA THR A 119 -12.93 -21.18 5.25
C THR A 119 -13.77 -22.21 6.01
N GLY A 120 -14.78 -22.78 5.35
CA GLY A 120 -15.68 -23.78 5.95
C GLY A 120 -16.59 -23.21 7.03
N ARG A 121 -16.94 -21.92 6.90
CA ARG A 121 -17.92 -21.25 7.75
C ARG A 121 -19.31 -21.77 7.39
N HIS A 122 -20.13 -21.96 8.41
CA HIS A 122 -21.53 -22.37 8.25
C HIS A 122 -22.36 -21.58 9.25
N ASP A 123 -23.59 -21.27 8.88
CA ASP A 123 -24.54 -20.61 9.77
C ASP A 123 -25.12 -21.59 10.82
N ASP A 124 -25.99 -21.07 11.71
CA ASP A 124 -26.69 -21.88 12.72
C ASP A 124 -27.59 -22.98 12.12
N SER A 125 -27.98 -22.85 10.84
CA SER A 125 -28.79 -23.82 10.09
C SER A 125 -27.92 -24.90 9.41
N GLY A 126 -26.60 -24.69 9.36
CA GLY A 126 -25.65 -25.53 8.64
C GLY A 126 -25.51 -25.18 7.15
N GLU A 127 -26.01 -24.03 6.72
CA GLU A 127 -25.80 -23.51 5.37
C GLU A 127 -24.38 -22.92 5.24
N PRO A 128 -23.68 -23.13 4.12
CA PRO A 128 -22.33 -22.62 3.93
C PRO A 128 -22.32 -21.09 3.88
N LEU A 129 -21.26 -20.50 4.42
CA LEU A 129 -20.98 -19.06 4.32
C LEU A 129 -19.66 -18.85 3.60
N GLU A 130 -19.55 -17.71 2.94
CA GLU A 130 -18.34 -17.28 2.23
C GLU A 130 -17.08 -17.30 3.11
N ALA A 131 -15.92 -17.36 2.47
CA ALA A 131 -14.66 -17.27 3.19
C ALA A 131 -14.39 -15.84 3.69
N ILE A 132 -13.50 -15.70 4.68
CA ILE A 132 -13.02 -14.39 5.13
C ILE A 132 -11.51 -14.32 4.97
N LEU A 133 -11.05 -13.35 4.18
CA LEU A 133 -9.66 -12.89 4.18
C LEU A 133 -9.46 -11.89 5.33
N VAL A 134 -8.45 -12.12 6.15
CA VAL A 134 -8.10 -11.28 7.30
C VAL A 134 -6.75 -10.63 7.04
N THR A 135 -6.71 -9.31 6.97
CA THR A 135 -5.48 -8.52 6.86
C THR A 135 -5.31 -7.61 8.07
N LYS A 136 -4.07 -7.25 8.37
CA LYS A 136 -3.78 -6.31 9.44
C LYS A 136 -4.20 -4.91 9.01
N HIS A 137 -4.97 -4.21 9.85
CA HIS A 137 -5.26 -2.80 9.57
C HIS A 137 -3.96 -1.98 9.62
N LEU A 138 -3.70 -1.26 8.53
CA LEU A 138 -2.56 -0.38 8.41
C LEU A 138 -2.84 0.93 9.17
N ARG A 139 -2.20 1.08 10.34
CA ARG A 139 -2.44 2.21 11.24
C ARG A 139 -2.07 3.53 10.56
N PHE A 140 -2.82 4.58 10.88
CA PHE A 140 -2.68 5.93 10.30
C PHE A 140 -2.95 6.06 8.81
N SER A 141 -3.24 4.96 8.12
CA SER A 141 -3.62 4.98 6.72
C SER A 141 -5.04 5.51 6.51
N MET A 142 -5.31 5.97 5.30
CA MET A 142 -6.61 6.46 4.88
C MET A 142 -6.92 6.02 3.45
N PRO A 143 -8.18 5.67 3.15
CA PRO A 143 -8.64 5.59 1.77
C PRO A 143 -8.67 6.99 1.14
N TYR A 144 -8.54 7.07 -0.19
CA TYR A 144 -8.41 8.35 -0.89
C TYR A 144 -9.59 9.31 -0.61
N ARG A 145 -10.85 8.83 -0.61
CA ARG A 145 -12.02 9.68 -0.33
C ARG A 145 -11.94 10.37 1.05
N ALA A 146 -11.42 9.68 2.06
CA ALA A 146 -11.24 10.26 3.39
C ALA A 146 -10.16 11.36 3.42
N LEU A 147 -9.16 11.29 2.54
CA LEU A 147 -8.15 12.34 2.41
C LEU A 147 -8.74 13.62 1.83
N PHE A 148 -9.58 13.51 0.79
CA PHE A 148 -10.27 14.65 0.18
C PHE A 148 -11.33 15.25 1.11
N ALA A 149 -12.03 14.41 1.90
CA ALA A 149 -12.95 14.89 2.92
C ALA A 149 -12.24 15.68 4.05
N ARG A 150 -10.97 15.39 4.33
CA ARG A 150 -10.16 16.07 5.37
C ARG A 150 -9.44 17.31 4.86
N THR A 151 -8.82 17.22 3.68
CA THR A 151 -7.79 18.16 3.22
C THR A 151 -8.04 18.56 1.77
N LEU A 152 -8.59 19.76 1.59
CA LEU A 152 -8.79 20.39 0.27
C LEU A 152 -7.54 21.14 -0.20
N ARG A 153 -6.33 20.64 0.10
CA ARG A 153 -5.14 21.29 -0.46
C ARG A 153 -5.14 21.05 -1.99
N PRO A 154 -4.91 22.08 -2.81
CA PRO A 154 -4.96 21.94 -4.27
C PRO A 154 -4.02 20.86 -4.82
N ASP A 155 -2.89 20.62 -4.15
CA ASP A 155 -1.85 19.66 -4.56
C ASP A 155 -2.08 18.24 -4.03
N THR A 156 -3.16 17.97 -3.28
CA THR A 156 -3.40 16.65 -2.67
C THR A 156 -3.50 15.56 -3.73
N ALA A 157 -4.27 15.81 -4.80
CA ALA A 157 -4.42 14.86 -5.89
C ALA A 157 -3.08 14.54 -6.56
N GLU A 158 -2.27 15.55 -6.88
CA GLU A 158 -0.94 15.35 -7.47
C GLU A 158 -0.03 14.49 -6.59
N ARG A 159 -0.03 14.73 -5.27
CA ARG A 159 0.80 13.98 -4.33
C ARG A 159 0.35 12.52 -4.15
N LEU A 160 -0.96 12.25 -4.19
CA LEU A 160 -1.48 10.88 -4.17
C LEU A 160 -1.08 10.11 -5.43
N ILE A 161 -1.16 10.77 -6.59
CA ILE A 161 -0.75 10.18 -7.87
C ILE A 161 0.76 9.94 -7.94
N ASP A 162 1.57 10.87 -7.44
CA ASP A 162 3.02 10.66 -7.35
C ASP A 162 3.34 9.43 -6.45
N ALA A 163 2.61 9.23 -5.35
CA ALA A 163 2.76 8.06 -4.48
C ALA A 163 2.31 6.75 -5.16
N LEU A 164 1.19 6.78 -5.90
CA LEU A 164 0.71 5.63 -6.66
C LEU A 164 1.68 5.23 -7.78
N ALA A 165 2.24 6.19 -8.50
CA ALA A 165 3.26 5.92 -9.52
C ALA A 165 4.48 5.18 -8.93
N VAL A 166 4.94 5.59 -7.74
CA VAL A 166 6.03 4.89 -7.04
C VAL A 166 5.62 3.47 -6.63
N LEU A 167 4.40 3.28 -6.12
CA LEU A 167 3.87 1.96 -5.80
C LEU A 167 3.86 1.04 -7.03
N MET A 168 3.28 1.50 -8.15
CA MET A 168 3.20 0.73 -9.40
C MET A 168 4.59 0.34 -9.91
N VAL A 169 5.54 1.29 -9.95
CA VAL A 169 6.91 0.99 -10.37
C VAL A 169 7.56 -0.07 -9.48
N ARG A 170 7.36 0.00 -8.15
CA ARG A 170 7.89 -1.01 -7.23
C ARG A 170 7.28 -2.39 -7.46
N LEU A 171 5.97 -2.46 -7.66
CA LEU A 171 5.26 -3.70 -7.97
C LEU A 171 5.77 -4.30 -9.30
N HIS A 172 5.84 -3.49 -10.35
CA HIS A 172 6.24 -3.94 -11.68
C HIS A 172 7.72 -4.35 -11.74
N LEU A 173 8.61 -3.67 -11.01
CA LEU A 173 10.02 -4.08 -10.89
C LEU A 173 10.18 -5.42 -10.19
N ALA A 174 9.25 -5.77 -9.31
CA ALA A 174 9.21 -7.06 -8.63
C ALA A 174 8.47 -8.15 -9.43
N GLY A 175 8.02 -7.85 -10.64
CA GLY A 175 7.33 -8.81 -11.51
C GLY A 175 5.83 -8.92 -11.25
N PHE A 176 5.22 -8.03 -10.45
CA PHE A 176 3.81 -8.11 -10.10
C PHE A 176 2.93 -7.30 -11.04
N TYR A 177 2.09 -7.97 -11.83
CA TYR A 177 1.01 -7.38 -12.61
C TYR A 177 -0.21 -7.19 -11.70
N TRP A 178 -0.84 -6.03 -11.73
CA TRP A 178 -1.91 -5.70 -10.80
C TRP A 178 -3.30 -6.04 -11.36
N GLY A 179 -3.62 -5.62 -12.58
CA GLY A 179 -4.88 -5.95 -13.25
C GLY A 179 -6.14 -5.24 -12.74
N ASP A 180 -6.06 -4.46 -11.65
CA ASP A 180 -7.15 -3.58 -11.20
C ASP A 180 -6.61 -2.34 -10.44
N VAL A 181 -5.82 -1.53 -11.14
CA VAL A 181 -5.19 -0.35 -10.55
C VAL A 181 -6.24 0.75 -10.38
N SER A 182 -6.50 1.15 -9.13
CA SER A 182 -7.43 2.23 -8.78
C SER A 182 -7.02 2.90 -7.46
N LEU A 183 -7.52 4.11 -7.17
CA LEU A 183 -7.33 4.75 -5.86
C LEU A 183 -8.10 4.00 -4.76
N SER A 184 -9.20 3.35 -5.10
CA SER A 184 -10.01 2.54 -4.17
C SER A 184 -9.25 1.32 -3.64
N ASN A 185 -8.36 0.74 -4.45
CA ASN A 185 -7.54 -0.42 -4.07
C ASN A 185 -6.23 -0.04 -3.35
N VAL A 186 -6.10 1.23 -2.93
CA VAL A 186 -4.90 1.80 -2.31
C VAL A 186 -5.21 2.47 -0.98
N LEU A 187 -4.37 2.21 0.01
CA LEU A 187 -4.31 3.00 1.24
C LEU A 187 -3.13 3.95 1.22
N PHE A 188 -3.35 5.16 1.70
CA PHE A 188 -2.35 6.21 1.74
C PHE A 188 -1.97 6.55 3.18
N LEU A 189 -0.67 6.67 3.42
CA LEU A 189 -0.11 7.21 4.66
C LEU A 189 0.56 8.54 4.35
N LYS A 190 0.39 9.50 5.26
CA LYS A 190 1.19 10.72 5.22
C LYS A 190 2.66 10.35 5.42
N ASP A 191 3.51 10.82 4.53
CA ASP A 191 4.95 10.56 4.58
C ASP A 191 5.68 11.89 4.46
N ALA A 192 5.79 12.59 5.59
CA ALA A 192 6.24 13.98 5.65
C ALA A 192 5.37 14.89 4.76
N ASP A 193 5.98 15.54 3.77
CA ASP A 193 5.30 16.39 2.78
C ASP A 193 4.79 15.61 1.56
N ALA A 194 4.87 14.28 1.57
CA ALA A 194 4.39 13.39 0.51
C ALA A 194 3.35 12.40 1.06
N PHE A 195 3.03 11.40 0.24
CA PHE A 195 2.29 10.22 0.67
C PHE A 195 3.08 8.96 0.32
N SER A 196 2.87 7.92 1.11
CA SER A 196 3.22 6.55 0.76
C SER A 196 1.93 5.79 0.42
N ALA A 197 1.95 5.03 -0.67
CA ALA A 197 0.82 4.23 -1.13
C ALA A 197 1.06 2.74 -0.85
N PHE A 198 0.00 2.03 -0.45
CA PHE A 198 0.01 0.61 -0.12
C PHE A 198 -1.10 -0.13 -0.86
N LEU A 199 -0.74 -1.24 -1.50
CA LEU A 199 -1.68 -2.15 -2.14
C LEU A 199 -2.56 -2.84 -1.09
N VAL A 200 -3.88 -2.78 -1.27
CA VAL A 200 -4.85 -3.46 -0.40
C VAL A 200 -5.43 -4.69 -1.07
N ASP A 201 -5.80 -4.54 -2.33
CA ASP A 201 -6.50 -5.58 -3.10
C ASP A 201 -5.58 -6.13 -4.18
N ALA A 202 -5.24 -7.41 -4.06
CA ALA A 202 -4.41 -8.13 -5.02
C ALA A 202 -5.20 -9.19 -5.80
N GLU A 203 -6.54 -9.17 -5.71
CA GLU A 203 -7.43 -10.20 -6.22
C GLU A 203 -7.21 -10.54 -7.70
N THR A 204 -7.02 -9.53 -8.55
CA THR A 204 -6.83 -9.67 -10.00
C THR A 204 -5.37 -9.83 -10.41
N GLY A 205 -4.43 -9.61 -9.49
CA GLY A 205 -3.01 -9.55 -9.78
C GLY A 205 -2.35 -10.91 -9.97
N ASP A 206 -1.15 -10.88 -10.51
CA ASP A 206 -0.34 -12.07 -10.73
C ASP A 206 1.17 -11.77 -10.66
N LEU A 207 1.93 -12.72 -10.11
CA LEU A 207 3.37 -12.56 -9.90
C LEU A 207 4.15 -13.36 -10.95
N GLN A 208 4.83 -12.62 -11.82
CA GLN A 208 5.67 -13.15 -12.88
C GLN A 208 7.15 -13.02 -12.52
N ILE A 209 8.00 -13.73 -13.27
CA ILE A 209 9.46 -13.60 -13.11
C ILE A 209 9.92 -12.19 -13.55
N GLU A 210 9.39 -11.73 -14.69
CA GLU A 210 9.57 -10.39 -15.20
C GLU A 210 8.31 -10.02 -15.99
N LEU A 211 7.81 -8.80 -15.82
CA LEU A 211 6.67 -8.33 -16.61
C LEU A 211 7.09 -7.94 -18.01
N THR A 212 6.25 -8.25 -18.99
CA THR A 212 6.38 -7.72 -20.34
C THR A 212 6.07 -6.22 -20.35
N SER A 213 6.47 -5.53 -21.43
CA SER A 213 6.05 -4.14 -21.60
C SER A 213 4.53 -4.03 -21.73
N GLY A 214 3.88 -4.94 -22.45
CA GLY A 214 2.43 -4.93 -22.64
C GLY A 214 1.64 -5.01 -21.34
N GLN A 215 2.03 -5.92 -20.43
CA GLN A 215 1.41 -6.05 -19.11
C GLN A 215 1.50 -4.75 -18.31
N ARG A 216 2.67 -4.09 -18.31
CA ARG A 216 2.85 -2.81 -17.59
C ARG A 216 2.05 -1.68 -18.23
N GLU A 217 2.07 -1.56 -19.56
CA GLU A 217 1.30 -0.53 -20.28
C GLU A 217 -0.20 -0.68 -20.05
N TYR A 218 -0.70 -1.92 -19.96
CA TYR A 218 -2.09 -2.20 -19.62
C TYR A 218 -2.44 -1.66 -18.23
N ASP A 219 -1.65 -2.00 -17.20
CA ASP A 219 -1.87 -1.49 -15.83
C ASP A 219 -1.86 0.04 -15.77
N ILE A 220 -1.00 0.69 -16.56
CA ILE A 220 -0.91 2.17 -16.63
C ILE A 220 -2.16 2.79 -17.26
N ASP A 221 -2.64 2.23 -18.37
CA ASP A 221 -3.84 2.76 -19.06
C ASP A 221 -5.11 2.51 -18.23
N LEU A 222 -5.22 1.35 -17.59
CA LEU A 222 -6.29 1.02 -16.66
C LEU A 222 -6.28 2.00 -15.47
N ALA A 223 -5.12 2.18 -14.83
CA ALA A 223 -4.94 3.13 -13.74
C ALA A 223 -5.38 4.53 -14.12
N ARG A 224 -4.91 5.03 -15.28
CA ARG A 224 -5.26 6.35 -15.79
C ARG A 224 -6.78 6.50 -15.93
N THR A 225 -7.46 5.52 -16.51
CA THR A 225 -8.90 5.57 -16.75
C THR A 225 -9.68 5.53 -15.43
N ASN A 226 -9.34 4.60 -14.54
CA ASN A 226 -10.00 4.44 -13.24
C ASN A 226 -9.84 5.68 -12.37
N ILE A 227 -8.63 6.23 -12.28
CA ILE A 227 -8.35 7.44 -11.49
C ILE A 227 -9.14 8.64 -12.00
N ILE A 228 -9.22 8.84 -13.32
CA ILE A 228 -10.02 9.93 -13.89
C ILE A 228 -11.48 9.78 -13.46
N GLY A 229 -12.03 8.57 -13.54
CA GLY A 229 -13.39 8.27 -13.08
C GLY A 229 -13.58 8.57 -11.60
N GLU A 230 -12.70 8.07 -10.73
CA GLU A 230 -12.76 8.27 -9.28
C GLU A 230 -12.62 9.75 -8.87
N LEU A 231 -11.82 10.54 -9.60
CA LEU A 231 -11.70 11.98 -9.38
C LEU A 231 -12.94 12.73 -9.88
N MET A 232 -13.53 12.33 -11.01
CA MET A 232 -14.80 12.89 -11.50
C MET A 232 -15.95 12.61 -10.53
N ASP A 233 -15.95 11.46 -9.88
CA ASP A 233 -16.92 11.12 -8.83
C ASP A 233 -16.74 12.03 -7.61
N LEU A 234 -15.50 12.29 -7.19
CA LEU A 234 -15.20 13.25 -6.11
C LEU A 234 -15.61 14.68 -6.47
N SER A 235 -15.39 15.08 -7.72
CA SER A 235 -15.80 16.38 -8.29
C SER A 235 -17.32 16.53 -8.23
N SER A 236 -18.05 15.49 -8.65
CA SER A 236 -19.52 15.44 -8.60
C SER A 236 -20.06 15.47 -7.16
N GLY A 237 -19.31 14.93 -6.21
CA GLY A 237 -19.61 14.97 -4.77
C GLY A 237 -19.18 16.25 -4.04
N GLU A 238 -18.68 17.27 -4.74
CA GLU A 238 -18.12 18.51 -4.16
C GLU A 238 -16.97 18.27 -3.16
N LEU A 239 -16.27 17.14 -3.28
CA LEU A 239 -15.12 16.78 -2.44
C LEU A 239 -13.77 17.13 -3.09
N LEU A 240 -13.77 17.38 -4.39
CA LEU A 240 -12.59 17.83 -5.14
C LEU A 240 -12.64 19.35 -5.37
N PRO A 241 -11.52 20.08 -5.21
CA PRO A 241 -11.48 21.50 -5.58
C PRO A 241 -11.82 21.69 -7.06
N PRO A 242 -12.63 22.72 -7.41
CA PRO A 242 -13.19 22.88 -8.76
C PRO A 242 -12.15 23.28 -9.83
N ASP A 243 -10.93 23.61 -9.42
CA ASP A 243 -9.79 23.97 -10.28
C ASP A 243 -8.89 22.77 -10.61
N VAL A 244 -9.16 21.59 -10.05
CA VAL A 244 -8.43 20.36 -10.36
C VAL A 244 -8.87 19.84 -11.73
N ASP A 245 -7.91 19.63 -12.64
CA ASP A 245 -8.13 18.97 -13.93
C ASP A 245 -7.92 17.46 -13.76
N GLU A 246 -9.01 16.71 -13.68
CA GLU A 246 -9.01 15.26 -13.43
C GLU A 246 -8.25 14.49 -14.53
N ILE A 247 -8.38 14.94 -15.79
CA ILE A 247 -7.70 14.32 -16.93
C ILE A 247 -6.19 14.59 -16.86
N SER A 248 -5.79 15.81 -16.53
CA SER A 248 -4.39 16.15 -16.34
C SER A 248 -3.77 15.34 -15.19
N ILE A 249 -4.52 15.10 -14.11
CA ILE A 249 -4.07 14.26 -13.00
C ILE A 249 -3.89 12.79 -13.42
N GLY A 250 -4.83 12.24 -14.21
CA GLY A 250 -4.68 10.90 -14.78
C GLY A 250 -3.47 10.79 -15.73
N ASN A 251 -3.26 11.78 -16.61
CA ASN A 251 -2.10 11.82 -17.50
C ASN A 251 -0.78 11.96 -16.75
N ARG A 252 -0.79 12.70 -15.63
CA ARG A 252 0.38 12.83 -14.76
C ARG A 252 0.86 11.47 -14.25
N LEU A 253 -0.05 10.55 -13.88
CA LEU A 253 0.34 9.20 -13.45
C LEU A 253 1.24 8.55 -14.51
N VAL A 254 0.80 8.57 -15.76
CA VAL A 254 1.50 7.98 -16.91
C VAL A 254 2.89 8.59 -17.07
N ASP A 255 2.97 9.93 -17.10
CA ASP A 255 4.24 10.65 -17.23
C ASP A 255 5.20 10.33 -16.08
N ARG A 256 4.68 10.28 -14.85
CA ARG A 256 5.46 9.97 -13.66
C ARG A 256 5.96 8.54 -13.68
N TYR A 257 5.08 7.59 -13.96
CA TYR A 257 5.43 6.19 -14.06
C TYR A 257 6.55 5.98 -15.09
N HIS A 258 6.40 6.47 -16.32
CA HIS A 258 7.43 6.29 -17.35
C HIS A 258 8.75 6.99 -17.00
N SER A 259 8.68 8.20 -16.43
CA SER A 259 9.88 8.90 -16.00
C SER A 259 10.62 8.14 -14.90
N LEU A 260 9.90 7.50 -13.97
CA LEU A 260 10.48 6.70 -12.90
C LEU A 260 11.06 5.40 -13.45
N TRP A 261 10.27 4.69 -14.25
CA TRP A 261 10.67 3.42 -14.86
C TRP A 261 11.94 3.60 -15.69
N SER A 262 11.96 4.55 -16.62
CA SER A 262 13.13 4.89 -17.44
C SER A 262 14.35 5.22 -16.57
N ALA A 263 14.18 6.04 -15.53
CA ALA A 263 15.29 6.39 -14.63
C ALA A 263 15.90 5.17 -13.91
N LEU A 264 15.11 4.13 -13.68
CA LEU A 264 15.52 2.91 -12.97
C LEU A 264 16.02 1.81 -13.90
N THR A 265 15.43 1.65 -15.10
CA THR A 265 15.72 0.52 -15.99
C THR A 265 16.67 0.86 -17.12
N ASP A 266 16.69 2.12 -17.58
CA ASP A 266 17.39 2.48 -18.81
C ASP A 266 18.91 2.55 -18.60
N THR A 267 19.63 2.26 -19.69
CA THR A 267 21.09 2.38 -19.75
C THR A 267 21.46 3.76 -20.26
N ASP A 268 22.20 4.52 -19.47
CA ASP A 268 22.73 5.82 -19.90
C ASP A 268 24.17 5.71 -20.40
N ASN A 269 24.51 6.58 -21.35
CA ASN A 269 25.84 6.66 -21.95
C ASN A 269 26.51 7.96 -21.53
N PHE A 270 27.55 7.86 -20.70
CA PHE A 270 28.31 9.02 -20.22
C PHE A 270 29.69 9.07 -20.86
N SER A 271 30.21 10.27 -21.12
CA SER A 271 31.66 10.42 -21.35
C SER A 271 32.43 10.22 -20.03
N PRO A 272 33.67 9.70 -20.04
CA PRO A 272 34.51 9.62 -18.84
C PRO A 272 34.70 10.94 -18.08
N ASN A 273 34.51 12.09 -18.74
CA ASN A 273 34.61 13.41 -18.11
C ASN A 273 33.29 13.88 -17.47
N GLU A 274 32.23 13.08 -17.55
CA GLU A 274 30.88 13.41 -17.08
C GLU A 274 30.45 12.57 -15.88
N MET A 275 31.40 12.06 -15.09
CA MET A 275 31.12 11.23 -13.90
C MET A 275 30.14 11.88 -12.93
N TRP A 276 30.13 13.22 -12.82
CA TRP A 276 29.16 13.97 -12.02
C TRP A 276 27.70 13.74 -12.43
N LYS A 277 27.43 13.34 -13.68
CA LYS A 277 26.07 13.00 -14.14
C LYS A 277 25.58 11.68 -13.54
N ILE A 278 26.50 10.76 -13.23
CA ILE A 278 26.18 9.50 -12.54
C ILE A 278 25.75 9.80 -11.11
N GLU A 279 26.53 10.62 -10.38
CA GLU A 279 26.17 11.07 -9.03
C GLU A 279 24.83 11.80 -9.01
N LYS A 280 24.60 12.70 -9.98
CA LYS A 280 23.31 13.39 -10.13
C LYS A 280 22.15 12.42 -10.38
N ARG A 281 22.37 11.36 -11.17
CA ARG A 281 21.36 10.32 -11.41
C ARG A 281 21.07 9.54 -10.13
N VAL A 282 22.10 9.09 -9.42
CA VAL A 282 21.94 8.38 -8.12
C VAL A 282 21.21 9.27 -7.11
N ASN A 283 21.59 10.55 -6.98
CA ASN A 283 20.91 11.48 -6.10
C ASN A 283 19.43 11.68 -6.47
N ARG A 284 19.12 11.74 -7.77
CA ARG A 284 17.72 11.81 -8.23
C ARG A 284 16.95 10.54 -7.87
N LEU A 285 17.55 9.35 -7.99
CA LEU A 285 16.91 8.09 -7.60
C LEU A 285 16.69 8.03 -6.08
N ASN A 286 17.68 8.48 -5.31
CA ASN A 286 17.56 8.65 -3.87
C ASN A 286 16.40 9.59 -3.55
N GLU A 287 16.33 10.80 -4.13
CA GLU A 287 15.19 11.72 -3.96
C GLU A 287 13.83 11.06 -4.24
N LEU A 288 13.77 10.11 -5.17
CA LEU A 288 12.55 9.41 -5.57
C LEU A 288 12.17 8.20 -4.69
N GLY A 289 12.97 7.85 -3.68
CA GLY A 289 12.65 6.72 -2.79
C GLY A 289 13.54 5.48 -2.96
N PHE A 290 14.44 5.51 -3.94
CA PHE A 290 15.16 4.34 -4.40
C PHE A 290 16.64 4.43 -4.05
N ASP A 291 17.13 3.38 -3.40
CA ASP A 291 18.55 3.15 -3.17
C ASP A 291 19.19 2.51 -4.40
N VAL A 292 20.41 2.89 -4.73
CA VAL A 292 21.20 2.24 -5.79
C VAL A 292 22.43 1.61 -5.15
N ASP A 293 22.34 0.31 -4.87
CA ASP A 293 23.41 -0.44 -4.20
C ASP A 293 24.55 -0.80 -5.16
N GLU A 294 24.21 -1.17 -6.41
CA GLU A 294 25.19 -1.47 -7.45
C GLU A 294 24.87 -0.75 -8.77
N LEU A 295 25.91 -0.16 -9.37
CA LEU A 295 25.91 0.33 -10.75
C LEU A 295 26.76 -0.60 -11.61
N GLU A 296 26.19 -1.13 -12.68
CA GLU A 296 26.99 -1.79 -13.71
C GLU A 296 27.61 -0.71 -14.62
N MET A 297 28.94 -0.72 -14.72
CA MET A 297 29.70 0.18 -15.61
C MET A 297 30.39 -0.64 -16.68
N LYS A 298 30.02 -0.44 -17.95
CA LYS A 298 30.69 -1.05 -19.10
C LYS A 298 31.28 0.03 -19.98
N THR A 299 32.57 -0.09 -20.30
CA THR A 299 33.15 0.77 -21.34
C THR A 299 32.65 0.30 -22.70
N ALA A 300 32.08 1.21 -23.49
CA ALA A 300 31.65 0.90 -24.85
C ALA A 300 32.87 0.51 -25.72
N GLU A 301 32.64 -0.22 -26.80
CA GLU A 301 33.69 -0.71 -27.70
C GLU A 301 34.59 0.40 -28.27
N ASP A 302 34.10 1.64 -28.31
CA ASP A 302 34.85 2.82 -28.76
C ASP A 302 35.81 3.42 -27.70
N GLY A 303 35.77 2.92 -26.45
CA GLY A 303 36.58 3.39 -25.33
C GLY A 303 36.24 4.81 -24.84
N LYS A 304 35.26 5.48 -25.44
CA LYS A 304 34.95 6.91 -25.21
C LYS A 304 33.70 7.12 -24.38
N ARG A 305 32.95 6.05 -24.10
CA ARG A 305 31.71 6.08 -23.35
C ARG A 305 31.70 5.01 -22.27
N VAL A 306 31.08 5.35 -21.14
CA VAL A 306 30.76 4.44 -20.05
C VAL A 306 29.25 4.26 -20.06
N LEU A 307 28.81 3.04 -20.33
CA LEU A 307 27.43 2.59 -20.17
C LEU A 307 27.20 2.37 -18.68
N VAL A 308 26.21 3.04 -18.11
CA VAL A 308 25.87 2.90 -16.69
C VAL A 308 24.42 2.49 -16.56
N ARG A 309 24.20 1.40 -15.83
CA ARG A 309 22.86 0.88 -15.53
C ARG A 309 22.75 0.57 -14.03
N PRO A 310 21.66 0.99 -13.34
CA PRO A 310 21.34 0.49 -12.02
C PRO A 310 21.12 -1.03 -12.06
N ARG A 311 21.80 -1.77 -11.18
CA ARG A 311 21.68 -3.23 -11.12
C ARG A 311 20.83 -3.69 -9.95
N VAL A 312 21.06 -3.10 -8.79
CA VAL A 312 20.30 -3.37 -7.58
C VAL A 312 19.68 -2.06 -7.15
N VAL A 313 18.36 -1.98 -7.31
CA VAL A 313 17.56 -0.87 -6.83
C VAL A 313 16.69 -1.41 -5.71
N ASP A 314 16.89 -0.91 -4.49
CA ASP A 314 16.07 -1.31 -3.35
C ASP A 314 15.33 -0.08 -2.81
N ALA A 315 14.03 -0.19 -2.56
CA ALA A 315 13.28 0.90 -1.96
C ALA A 315 13.60 0.98 -0.46
N GLY A 316 13.56 2.19 0.13
CA GLY A 316 13.61 2.31 1.60
C GLY A 316 15.00 2.52 2.22
N TYR A 317 15.93 3.17 1.52
CA TYR A 317 17.29 3.47 2.04
C TYR A 317 17.27 4.20 3.37
N ALA A 318 16.55 5.32 3.43
CA ALA A 318 16.52 6.16 4.61
C ALA A 318 15.78 5.46 5.75
N ASN A 319 14.69 4.74 5.46
CA ASN A 319 13.99 3.90 6.44
C ASN A 319 14.98 2.91 7.09
N ARG A 320 15.69 2.09 6.30
CA ARG A 320 16.64 1.09 6.84
C ARG A 320 17.75 1.73 7.66
N LYS A 321 18.31 2.85 7.17
CA LYS A 321 19.38 3.57 7.85
C LYS A 321 18.90 4.11 9.20
N LEU A 322 17.73 4.75 9.23
CA LEU A 322 17.16 5.29 10.45
C LEU A 322 16.79 4.17 11.43
N LEU A 323 16.14 3.11 10.97
CA LEU A 323 15.78 1.94 11.77
C LEU A 323 17.00 1.34 12.48
N ARG A 324 18.14 1.20 11.78
CA ARG A 324 19.37 0.70 12.39
C ARG A 324 19.92 1.64 13.48
N LEU A 325 19.82 2.96 13.27
CA LEU A 325 20.36 3.96 14.19
C LEU A 325 19.48 4.22 15.41
N THR A 326 18.16 4.15 15.26
CA THR A 326 17.20 4.62 16.28
C THR A 326 16.16 3.58 16.67
N GLY A 327 15.99 2.52 15.89
CA GLY A 327 14.89 1.55 16.04
C GLY A 327 13.54 2.04 15.51
N LEU A 328 13.48 3.22 14.86
CA LEU A 328 12.25 3.75 14.28
C LEU A 328 11.99 3.12 12.90
N ASP A 329 10.84 2.45 12.77
CA ASP A 329 10.31 1.97 11.50
C ASP A 329 9.25 2.94 11.00
N VAL A 330 9.61 3.77 10.01
CA VAL A 330 8.83 4.92 9.52
C VAL A 330 8.92 5.03 8.00
N GLN A 331 8.06 5.83 7.35
CA GLN A 331 8.11 5.91 5.89
C GLN A 331 9.36 6.64 5.38
N GLU A 332 9.67 6.48 4.09
CA GLU A 332 10.96 6.86 3.51
C GLU A 332 11.25 8.37 3.59
N ASN A 333 10.26 9.23 3.33
CA ASN A 333 10.46 10.67 3.40
C ASN A 333 10.51 11.18 4.84
N GLN A 334 9.70 10.62 5.73
CA GLN A 334 9.84 10.82 7.18
C GLN A 334 11.25 10.42 7.65
N ALA A 335 11.75 9.27 7.22
CA ALA A 335 13.08 8.81 7.62
C ALA A 335 14.18 9.80 7.20
N ARG A 336 14.11 10.33 5.97
CA ARG A 336 15.04 11.38 5.51
C ARG A 336 14.93 12.64 6.34
N ARG A 337 13.71 13.07 6.63
CA ARG A 337 13.47 14.25 7.47
C ARG A 337 14.12 14.10 8.84
N LEU A 338 13.93 12.95 9.47
CA LEU A 338 14.46 12.63 10.79
C LEU A 338 16.00 12.50 10.76
N LEU A 339 16.58 11.88 9.72
CA LEU A 339 18.03 11.81 9.53
C LEU A 339 18.64 13.20 9.34
N ASN A 340 17.99 14.09 8.60
CA ASN A 340 18.45 15.47 8.43
C ASN A 340 18.41 16.26 9.75
N ASP A 341 17.38 16.05 10.58
CA ASP A 341 17.30 16.68 11.91
C ASP A 341 18.37 16.12 12.86
N LEU A 342 18.66 14.81 12.79
CA LEU A 342 19.76 14.17 13.51
C LEU A 342 21.12 14.76 13.11
N ASP A 343 21.38 14.95 11.81
CA ASP A 343 22.62 15.56 11.32
C ASP A 343 22.73 17.02 11.79
N ALA A 344 21.64 17.78 11.78
CA ALA A 344 21.60 19.14 12.33
C ALA A 344 21.90 19.17 13.84
N TYR A 345 21.33 18.23 14.60
CA TYR A 345 21.61 18.06 16.04
C TYR A 345 23.08 17.75 16.28
N ARG A 346 23.68 16.84 15.50
CA ARG A 346 25.11 16.49 15.59
C ARG A 346 26.01 17.71 15.38
N ALA A 347 25.72 18.50 14.35
CA ALA A 347 26.48 19.71 14.04
C ALA A 347 26.33 20.77 15.15
N SER A 348 25.10 21.01 15.62
CA SER A 348 24.82 22.02 16.66
C SER A 348 25.41 21.68 18.04
N SER A 349 25.61 20.39 18.31
CA SER A 349 26.23 19.89 19.54
C SER A 349 27.76 19.71 19.44
N TRP A 350 28.37 20.05 18.29
CA TRP A 350 29.80 19.92 18.00
C TRP A 350 30.32 18.47 18.09
N ARG A 351 29.49 17.50 17.70
CA ARG A 351 29.77 16.04 17.81
C ARG A 351 30.10 15.39 16.46
N ASP A 352 30.65 16.16 15.52
CA ASP A 352 31.02 15.66 14.19
C ASP A 352 32.06 14.53 14.24
N GLY A 353 32.88 14.47 15.30
CA GLY A 353 33.88 13.41 15.49
C GLY A 353 33.38 12.13 16.16
N GLU A 354 32.14 12.12 16.66
CA GLU A 354 31.57 10.97 17.37
C GLU A 354 30.87 9.97 16.44
N ASP A 355 30.68 8.74 16.94
CA ASP A 355 29.92 7.73 16.23
C ASP A 355 28.45 8.15 16.11
N LEU A 356 27.90 8.03 14.90
CA LEU A 356 26.52 8.41 14.60
C LEU A 356 25.51 7.61 15.42
N GLU A 357 25.81 6.36 15.79
CA GLU A 357 24.93 5.53 16.63
C GLU A 357 24.74 6.12 18.05
N ILE A 358 25.81 6.67 18.61
CA ILE A 358 25.78 7.32 19.93
C ILE A 358 24.99 8.62 19.84
N VAL A 359 25.28 9.44 18.82
CA VAL A 359 24.58 10.71 18.60
C VAL A 359 23.08 10.48 18.33
N ALA A 360 22.73 9.42 17.58
CA ALA A 360 21.35 9.03 17.34
C ALA A 360 20.60 8.66 18.61
N THR A 361 21.25 7.91 19.52
CA THR A 361 20.67 7.55 20.82
C THR A 361 20.38 8.78 21.67
N ASP A 362 21.30 9.75 21.71
CA ASP A 362 21.11 10.99 22.46
C ASP A 362 20.04 11.89 21.81
N TRP A 363 20.04 12.02 20.48
CA TRP A 363 19.00 12.74 19.74
C TRP A 363 17.60 12.16 20.01
N MET A 364 17.48 10.83 20.01
CA MET A 364 16.23 10.14 20.36
C MET A 364 15.76 10.54 21.75
N ARG A 365 16.64 10.48 22.76
CA ARG A 365 16.31 10.77 24.16
C ARG A 365 16.00 12.25 24.40
N GLU A 366 16.71 13.15 23.73
CA GLU A 366 16.72 14.58 24.05
C GLU A 366 15.81 15.42 23.16
N VAL A 367 15.55 14.96 21.92
CA VAL A 367 14.80 15.71 20.92
C VAL A 367 13.53 14.97 20.50
N PHE A 368 13.66 13.75 19.97
CA PHE A 368 12.53 13.04 19.37
C PHE A 368 11.51 12.56 20.41
N GLU A 369 11.93 11.73 21.38
CA GLU A 369 11.04 11.14 22.39
C GLU A 369 10.31 12.20 23.23
N PRO A 370 10.97 13.27 23.75
CA PRO A 370 10.27 14.31 24.50
C PRO A 370 9.21 15.00 23.67
N THR A 371 9.47 15.23 22.38
CA THR A 371 8.53 15.86 21.45
C THR A 371 7.29 14.99 21.23
N VAL A 372 7.47 13.72 20.84
CA VAL A 372 6.33 12.84 20.53
C VAL A 372 5.55 12.39 21.77
N ARG A 373 6.18 12.36 22.96
CA ARG A 373 5.48 12.09 24.23
C ARG A 373 4.46 13.17 24.60
N MET A 374 4.57 14.37 24.02
CA MET A 374 3.60 15.45 24.21
C MET A 374 2.30 15.23 23.42
N ILE A 375 2.23 14.24 22.53
CA ILE A 375 0.98 13.90 21.80
C ILE A 375 -0.12 13.54 22.81
N PRO A 376 -1.23 14.31 22.86
CA PRO A 376 -2.35 14.02 23.74
C PRO A 376 -2.96 12.65 23.45
N ARG A 377 -3.52 12.01 24.48
CA ARG A 377 -3.95 10.59 24.42
C ARG A 377 -4.95 10.34 23.30
N GLU A 378 -5.85 11.28 23.06
CA GLU A 378 -6.91 11.24 22.05
C GLU A 378 -6.40 11.27 20.60
N TYR A 379 -5.16 11.74 20.35
CA TYR A 379 -4.57 11.81 19.01
C TYR A 379 -3.55 10.70 18.73
N ARG A 380 -3.17 9.89 19.73
CA ARG A 380 -2.14 8.83 19.58
C ARG A 380 -2.49 7.75 18.55
N SER A 381 -3.77 7.56 18.26
CA SER A 381 -4.25 6.67 17.20
C SER A 381 -4.47 7.36 15.85
N GLN A 382 -4.35 8.69 15.80
CA GLN A 382 -4.70 9.50 14.63
C GLN A 382 -3.48 10.02 13.87
N ILE A 383 -2.38 10.29 14.58
CA ILE A 383 -1.14 10.75 13.98
C ILE A 383 0.03 9.86 14.41
N GLU A 384 0.85 9.49 13.45
CA GLU A 384 2.07 8.76 13.70
C GLU A 384 3.11 9.67 14.40
N PRO A 385 3.89 9.16 15.37
CA PRO A 385 4.91 9.95 16.05
C PRO A 385 5.90 10.65 15.11
N ALA A 386 6.35 9.98 14.04
CA ALA A 386 7.28 10.55 13.08
C ALA A 386 6.64 11.67 12.25
N GLN A 387 5.40 11.48 11.78
CA GLN A 387 4.64 12.53 11.11
C GLN A 387 4.39 13.73 12.04
N PHE A 388 4.05 13.49 13.30
CA PHE A 388 3.89 14.56 14.29
C PHE A 388 5.18 15.36 14.46
N PHE A 389 6.32 14.67 14.60
CA PHE A 389 7.61 15.31 14.72
C PHE A 389 7.95 16.16 13.49
N HIS A 390 7.77 15.62 12.28
CA HIS A 390 7.93 16.37 11.03
C HIS A 390 7.09 17.66 11.01
N GLU A 391 5.79 17.54 11.27
CA GLU A 391 4.89 18.70 11.18
C GLU A 391 5.17 19.76 12.26
N VAL A 392 5.66 19.34 13.43
CA VAL A 392 6.14 20.26 14.48
C VAL A 392 7.40 21.01 14.01
N LEU A 393 8.33 20.36 13.31
CA LEU A 393 9.53 21.03 12.78
C LEU A 393 9.15 22.12 11.77
N ASP A 394 8.23 21.85 10.87
CA ASP A 394 7.75 22.83 9.89
C ASP A 394 6.99 23.97 10.58
N HIS A 395 6.12 23.64 11.52
CA HIS A 395 5.40 24.63 12.32
C HIS A 395 6.36 25.54 13.10
N ARG A 396 7.41 24.97 13.69
CA ARG A 396 8.47 25.72 14.38
C ARG A 396 9.19 26.68 13.41
N TRP A 397 9.49 26.22 12.20
CA TRP A 397 10.12 27.06 11.18
C TRP A 397 9.23 28.25 10.79
N TYR A 398 7.94 28.03 10.51
CA TYR A 398 6.99 29.11 10.23
C TYR A 398 6.84 30.09 11.40
N MET A 399 6.83 29.58 12.64
CA MET A 399 6.78 30.42 13.84
C MET A 399 8.04 31.28 13.97
N ALA A 400 9.23 30.69 13.76
CA ALA A 400 10.50 31.40 13.83
C ALA A 400 10.62 32.48 12.74
N GLU A 401 10.23 32.16 11.50
CA GLU A 401 10.19 33.11 10.39
C GLU A 401 9.32 34.32 10.73
N LYS A 402 8.11 34.08 11.27
CA LYS A 402 7.18 35.15 11.67
C LYS A 402 7.69 35.96 12.87
N ALA A 403 8.37 35.33 13.82
CA ALA A 403 8.92 35.99 15.01
C ALA A 403 10.23 36.74 14.71
N GLY A 404 10.93 36.38 13.63
CA GLY A 404 12.25 36.91 13.29
C GLY A 404 13.39 36.39 14.18
N HIS A 405 13.14 35.31 14.94
CA HIS A 405 14.13 34.66 15.81
C HIS A 405 13.76 33.19 16.03
N ASP A 406 14.71 32.40 16.53
CA ASP A 406 14.48 30.98 16.83
C ASP A 406 13.41 30.78 17.90
N VAL A 407 12.60 29.74 17.72
CA VAL A 407 11.51 29.35 18.64
C VAL A 407 11.87 28.01 19.31
N PRO A 408 11.80 27.91 20.65
CA PRO A 408 12.05 26.64 21.34
C PRO A 408 11.09 25.53 20.90
N MET A 409 11.59 24.29 20.82
CA MET A 409 10.80 23.13 20.39
C MET A 409 9.52 22.96 21.22
N ALA A 410 9.61 23.05 22.54
CA ALA A 410 8.45 22.89 23.42
C ALA A 410 7.33 23.92 23.17
N GLU A 411 7.69 25.15 22.80
CA GLU A 411 6.73 26.19 22.44
C GLU A 411 6.05 25.88 21.11
N ALA A 412 6.82 25.46 20.11
CA ALA A 412 6.29 25.04 18.82
C ALA A 412 5.33 23.85 18.95
N VAL A 413 5.67 22.85 19.77
CA VAL A 413 4.80 21.70 20.05
C VAL A 413 3.48 22.12 20.68
N GLN A 414 3.52 22.99 21.71
CA GLN A 414 2.30 23.48 22.36
C GLN A 414 1.41 24.27 21.39
N SER A 415 2.04 25.10 20.55
CA SER A 415 1.34 25.85 19.49
C SER A 415 0.71 24.92 18.45
N TYR A 416 1.44 23.90 18.01
CA TYR A 416 0.97 22.91 17.03
C TYR A 416 -0.21 22.09 17.59
N ILE A 417 -0.09 21.57 18.82
CA ILE A 417 -1.16 20.82 19.49
C ILE A 417 -2.44 21.67 19.62
N LYS A 418 -2.29 22.96 19.90
CA LYS A 418 -3.44 23.86 20.07
C LYS A 418 -4.11 24.22 18.76
N ASN A 419 -3.34 24.47 17.70
CA ASN A 419 -3.83 25.17 16.50
C ASN A 419 -3.97 24.28 15.27
N VAL A 420 -3.20 23.19 15.20
CA VAL A 420 -3.12 22.31 14.01
C VAL A 420 -3.71 20.93 14.28
N LEU A 421 -3.32 20.30 15.39
CA LEU A 421 -3.76 18.95 15.74
C LEU A 421 -5.30 18.76 15.80
N PRO A 422 -6.13 19.73 16.20
CA PRO A 422 -7.59 19.58 16.15
C PRO A 422 -8.15 19.31 14.75
N GLN A 423 -7.44 19.73 13.70
CA GLN A 423 -7.84 19.51 12.30
C GLN A 423 -7.65 18.05 11.85
N TYR A 424 -6.98 17.22 12.66
CA TYR A 424 -6.83 15.79 12.38
C TYR A 424 -8.10 14.98 12.63
N GLN A 425 -9.06 15.44 13.42
CA GLN A 425 -10.25 14.63 13.71
C GLN A 425 -11.22 14.68 12.53
N LEU A 426 -11.53 13.52 11.94
CA LEU A 426 -12.76 13.38 11.17
C LEU A 426 -13.90 13.34 12.15
N ASP A 427 -14.92 14.17 11.94
CA ASP A 427 -16.11 14.06 12.76
C ASP A 427 -16.86 12.75 12.45
N THR A 428 -17.60 12.25 13.44
CA THR A 428 -18.33 10.98 13.32
C THR A 428 -19.34 10.99 12.18
N LYS A 429 -19.88 12.16 11.81
CA LYS A 429 -20.85 12.28 10.73
C LYS A 429 -20.17 12.01 9.39
N THR A 430 -19.02 12.62 9.12
CA THR A 430 -18.23 12.37 7.90
C THR A 430 -17.80 10.90 7.79
N VAL A 431 -17.35 10.28 8.88
CA VAL A 431 -16.99 8.85 8.86
C VAL A 431 -18.20 7.98 8.51
N ASN A 432 -19.37 8.28 9.08
CA ASN A 432 -20.59 7.53 8.80
C ASN A 432 -21.07 7.74 7.35
N GLU A 433 -20.94 8.95 6.79
CA GLU A 433 -21.27 9.24 5.39
C GLU A 433 -20.35 8.46 4.44
N LEU A 434 -19.03 8.49 4.68
CA LEU A 434 -18.06 7.70 3.90
C LEU A 434 -18.35 6.19 4.00
N ASN A 435 -18.70 5.72 5.18
CA ASN A 435 -19.01 4.31 5.39
C ASN A 435 -20.33 3.88 4.77
N ALA A 436 -21.34 4.76 4.73
CA ALA A 436 -22.61 4.49 4.05
C ALA A 436 -22.44 4.44 2.52
N ASP A 437 -21.62 5.34 1.96
CA ASP A 437 -21.26 5.34 0.55
C ASP A 437 -20.52 4.04 0.17
N ALA A 438 -19.58 3.61 1.01
CA ALA A 438 -18.88 2.35 0.83
C ALA A 438 -19.80 1.11 0.87
N ASP A 439 -20.78 1.07 1.78
CA ASP A 439 -21.74 -0.03 1.85
C ASP A 439 -22.74 -0.01 0.67
N ALA A 440 -23.05 1.16 0.10
CA ALA A 440 -23.93 1.27 -1.06
C ALA A 440 -23.33 0.70 -2.35
N GLY A 441 -22.00 0.61 -2.43
CA GLY A 441 -21.27 0.02 -3.56
C GLY A 441 -21.12 -1.50 -3.51
N VAL A 442 -21.55 -2.15 -2.42
CA VAL A 442 -21.50 -3.60 -2.29
C VAL A 442 -22.59 -4.21 -3.19
N VAL A 443 -22.17 -4.98 -4.18
CA VAL A 443 -23.10 -5.79 -4.98
C VAL A 443 -23.26 -7.10 -4.21
N ASP A 444 -24.46 -7.33 -3.68
CA ASP A 444 -24.79 -8.62 -3.08
C ASP A 444 -24.85 -9.64 -4.22
N ASP A 445 -23.83 -10.50 -4.35
CA ASP A 445 -23.85 -11.67 -5.23
C ASP A 445 -24.81 -12.74 -4.65
N GLU A 446 -26.05 -12.33 -4.39
CA GLU A 446 -27.16 -13.16 -3.89
C GLU A 446 -27.50 -14.29 -4.88
N TYR A 447 -26.97 -14.22 -6.12
CA TYR A 447 -27.06 -15.27 -7.13
C TYR A 447 -26.34 -16.57 -6.77
N THR A 448 -25.48 -16.59 -5.74
CA THR A 448 -24.74 -17.81 -5.34
C THR A 448 -25.52 -18.69 -4.37
N TYR A 449 -26.58 -18.17 -3.72
CA TYR A 449 -27.33 -18.91 -2.70
C TYR A 449 -28.58 -19.65 -3.21
N ASP A 450 -29.09 -19.31 -4.41
CA ASP A 450 -30.40 -19.80 -4.86
C ASP A 450 -30.39 -21.01 -5.81
N ASP A 451 -29.24 -21.43 -6.36
CA ASP A 451 -29.24 -22.49 -7.41
C ASP A 451 -29.25 -23.94 -6.87
N ALA A 452 -29.32 -24.13 -5.55
CA ALA A 452 -29.32 -25.46 -4.93
C ALA A 452 -30.70 -26.00 -4.52
N SER A 453 -31.79 -25.19 -4.57
CA SER A 453 -33.05 -25.58 -3.90
C SER A 453 -34.26 -25.88 -4.80
N ASN A 454 -34.17 -25.76 -6.13
CA ASN A 454 -35.32 -26.05 -7.00
C ASN A 454 -34.97 -26.89 -8.24
N ASN A 455 -34.85 -28.21 -8.05
CA ASN A 455 -35.34 -29.19 -9.03
C ASN A 455 -35.34 -30.61 -8.44
N SER A 456 -36.37 -30.92 -7.64
CA SER A 456 -36.82 -32.32 -7.51
C SER A 456 -37.78 -32.63 -8.66
N GLU A 457 -37.53 -33.75 -9.35
CA GLU A 457 -38.32 -34.39 -10.41
C GLU A 457 -37.93 -34.06 -11.88
N HIS A 458 -36.88 -34.71 -12.40
CA HIS A 458 -37.01 -35.65 -13.54
C HIS A 458 -35.65 -36.27 -13.92
N THR A 459 -35.68 -37.57 -14.22
CA THR A 459 -34.54 -38.43 -14.59
C THR A 459 -34.05 -38.24 -16.03
N ALA A 460 -32.76 -37.95 -16.27
CA ALA A 460 -31.96 -38.27 -17.48
C ALA A 460 -30.48 -37.77 -17.34
N PRO A 461 -29.49 -38.32 -18.09
CA PRO A 461 -28.10 -38.40 -17.64
C PRO A 461 -27.23 -37.16 -17.92
N ALA A 462 -26.17 -37.06 -17.12
CA ALA A 462 -25.14 -36.02 -17.09
C ALA A 462 -24.66 -35.53 -18.47
N THR A 463 -24.84 -34.23 -18.69
CA THR A 463 -24.03 -33.43 -19.62
C THR A 463 -23.31 -32.38 -18.78
N ALA A 464 -21.98 -32.34 -18.90
CA ALA A 464 -21.13 -31.33 -18.30
C ALA A 464 -21.64 -29.94 -18.70
N HIS A 465 -21.94 -29.10 -17.71
CA HIS A 465 -22.02 -27.67 -17.94
C HIS A 465 -20.60 -27.17 -18.14
N ASP A 466 -20.32 -26.88 -19.40
CA ASP A 466 -19.20 -26.10 -19.88
C ASP A 466 -19.44 -24.67 -19.39
N ASP A 467 -18.73 -24.27 -18.33
CA ASP A 467 -18.64 -22.87 -17.93
C ASP A 467 -18.06 -22.13 -19.12
N GLY A 468 -18.89 -21.35 -19.81
CA GLY A 468 -18.62 -20.74 -21.11
C GLY A 468 -17.52 -19.68 -21.08
N TYR A 469 -16.30 -20.06 -20.71
CA TYR A 469 -15.09 -19.30 -20.89
C TYR A 469 -14.60 -19.52 -22.33
N ASN A 470 -14.95 -18.57 -23.20
CA ASN A 470 -14.42 -18.50 -24.55
C ASN A 470 -13.21 -17.55 -24.55
N PRO A 471 -11.96 -18.05 -24.70
CA PRO A 471 -10.77 -17.21 -24.72
C PRO A 471 -10.70 -16.25 -25.92
N GLU A 472 -11.57 -16.40 -26.93
CA GLU A 472 -11.72 -15.42 -28.02
C GLU A 472 -12.58 -14.20 -27.66
N ASP A 473 -13.36 -14.26 -26.57
CA ASP A 473 -14.20 -13.16 -26.07
C ASP A 473 -13.59 -12.47 -24.82
N ASP A 474 -12.42 -12.92 -24.37
CA ASP A 474 -11.65 -12.29 -23.30
C ASP A 474 -10.85 -11.10 -23.86
N PRO A 475 -11.22 -9.84 -23.55
CA PRO A 475 -10.50 -8.66 -24.05
C PRO A 475 -9.04 -8.61 -23.55
N ASP A 476 -8.71 -9.40 -22.52
CA ASP A 476 -7.37 -9.48 -21.92
C ASP A 476 -6.52 -10.62 -22.53
N ALA A 477 -7.09 -11.48 -23.39
CA ALA A 477 -6.34 -12.55 -24.06
C ALA A 477 -5.16 -12.03 -24.90
N ALA A 478 -5.27 -10.79 -25.42
CA ALA A 478 -4.19 -10.14 -26.17
C ALA A 478 -3.01 -9.71 -25.28
N VAL A 479 -3.21 -9.51 -23.98
CA VAL A 479 -2.16 -9.13 -23.01
C VAL A 479 -1.20 -10.30 -22.74
N TRP A 480 -1.69 -11.53 -22.89
CA TRP A 480 -0.97 -12.78 -22.63
C TRP A 480 -0.26 -13.37 -23.86
N ALA A 481 -0.42 -12.78 -25.05
CA ALA A 481 0.25 -13.24 -26.25
C ALA A 481 1.73 -12.80 -26.26
N HIS A 482 2.64 -13.78 -26.33
CA HIS A 482 4.11 -13.67 -26.26
C HIS A 482 4.78 -12.65 -27.20
#